data_AF-A0A444Z2Q7-F1
#
_entry.id   AF-A0A444Z2Q7-F1
#
_cell.length_a   1.000
_cell.length_b   1.000
_cell.length_c   1.000
_cell.angle_alpha   90.00
_cell.angle_beta   90.00
_cell.angle_gamma   90.00
#
_symmetry.space_group_name_H-M   'P 1'
#
loop_
_entity.id
_entity.type
_entity.pdbx_description
1 polymer ?
#
loop_
_entity_poly.entity_id
_entity_poly.type
_entity_poly.pdbx_seq_one_letter_code
_entity_poly.pdbx_strand_id
1 'polypeptide(L)'
;MNLNLKISNPRSYSSTVNSPETFLIEKRRRSEIVRQRRPKTEISQAKPPNFEVGWKRTKEINLELPIGYVIADFLEKLEELMGKEFGSTELLAKAGEIVAERAREEAEILMDEGKVEERMVTELFRVLKLMEMDLAMVKASVKEETLDERLKQAKARCRQAILVAYSF
;
A
#
# COMPACT_ATOMS: atom_id res chain seq x y z
N MET A 1 -64.36 -10.49 8.23
CA MET A 1 -63.79 -9.22 7.74
C MET A 1 -62.68 -9.53 6.74
N ASN A 2 -62.67 -8.73 5.69
CA ASN A 2 -61.92 -8.78 4.46
C ASN A 2 -60.37 -8.79 4.57
N LEU A 3 -59.77 -9.48 3.59
CA LEU A 3 -58.61 -9.11 2.76
C LEU A 3 -57.20 -9.03 3.39
N ASN A 4 -56.30 -9.92 2.93
CA ASN A 4 -55.26 -9.63 1.91
C ASN A 4 -54.24 -10.79 1.86
N LEU A 5 -54.21 -11.65 0.84
CA LEU A 5 -53.53 -11.51 -0.46
C LEU A 5 -52.00 -11.30 -0.41
N LYS A 6 -51.27 -12.36 -0.79
CA LYS A 6 -50.03 -12.47 -1.61
C LYS A 6 -49.58 -13.94 -1.53
N ILE A 7 -49.85 -14.85 -2.48
CA ILE A 7 -49.25 -15.02 -3.84
C ILE A 7 -47.72 -14.81 -3.76
N SER A 8 -46.80 -15.73 -4.05
CA SER A 8 -46.80 -17.02 -4.77
C SER A 8 -45.44 -17.71 -4.52
N ASN A 9 -45.40 -19.05 -4.36
CA ASN A 9 -44.31 -19.87 -4.90
C ASN A 9 -44.67 -21.37 -4.93
N PRO A 10 -45.14 -21.96 -6.06
CA PRO A 10 -45.13 -23.41 -6.19
C PRO A 10 -43.71 -23.86 -6.56
N ARG A 11 -43.08 -24.61 -5.65
CA ARG A 11 -41.86 -25.39 -5.93
C ARG A 11 -42.14 -26.30 -7.13
N SER A 12 -41.60 -25.96 -8.31
CA SER A 12 -41.58 -26.88 -9.44
C SER A 12 -40.41 -27.86 -9.25
N TYR A 13 -40.71 -29.03 -8.70
CA TYR A 13 -39.85 -30.20 -8.82
C TYR A 13 -39.93 -30.66 -10.28
N SER A 14 -38.92 -30.38 -11.09
CA SER A 14 -38.80 -30.94 -12.44
C SER A 14 -37.56 -31.81 -12.51
N SER A 15 -37.78 -33.09 -12.23
CA SER A 15 -36.87 -34.20 -12.46
C SER A 15 -36.63 -34.39 -13.95
N THR A 16 -35.47 -34.02 -14.47
CA THR A 16 -35.06 -34.35 -15.84
C THR A 16 -34.28 -35.66 -15.85
N VAL A 17 -34.97 -36.76 -15.57
CA VAL A 17 -34.45 -38.11 -15.81
C VAL A 17 -34.76 -38.45 -17.27
N ASN A 18 -33.79 -38.25 -18.15
CA ASN A 18 -33.94 -38.56 -19.58
C ASN A 18 -33.88 -40.07 -19.79
N SER A 19 -35.03 -40.75 -19.80
CA SER A 19 -35.11 -42.18 -20.10
C SER A 19 -34.91 -42.45 -21.60
N PRO A 20 -34.25 -43.56 -21.99
CA PRO A 20 -33.88 -43.83 -23.39
C PRO A 20 -35.05 -44.20 -24.31
N GLU A 21 -36.26 -44.40 -23.77
CA GLU A 21 -37.43 -44.86 -24.54
C GLU A 21 -38.21 -43.72 -25.21
N THR A 22 -37.91 -42.46 -24.89
CA THR A 22 -38.61 -41.27 -25.42
C THR A 22 -38.11 -40.75 -26.78
N PHE A 23 -37.18 -41.45 -27.45
CA PHE A 23 -36.70 -41.03 -28.78
C PHE A 23 -37.15 -41.98 -29.89
N LEU A 24 -37.94 -41.45 -30.83
CA LEU A 24 -38.15 -42.09 -32.14
C LEU A 24 -36.87 -41.94 -32.98
N ILE A 25 -35.93 -42.88 -32.82
CA ILE A 25 -34.68 -42.90 -33.58
C ILE A 25 -34.92 -43.62 -34.91
N GLU A 26 -35.07 -42.86 -36.01
CA GLU A 26 -34.97 -43.41 -37.36
C GLU A 26 -33.54 -43.93 -37.60
N LYS A 27 -33.39 -45.26 -37.68
CA LYS A 27 -32.10 -45.91 -37.96
C LYS A 27 -31.70 -45.67 -39.42
N ARG A 28 -30.79 -44.71 -39.65
CA ARG A 28 -30.21 -44.45 -40.99
C ARG A 28 -29.54 -45.72 -41.57
N ARG A 29 -29.80 -46.01 -42.85
CA ARG A 29 -29.14 -47.12 -43.59
C ARG A 29 -27.64 -46.82 -43.75
N ARG A 30 -26.81 -47.81 -43.44
CA ARG A 30 -25.33 -47.69 -43.41
C ARG A 30 -24.68 -47.32 -44.75
N SER A 31 -25.41 -47.43 -45.86
CA SER A 31 -24.94 -47.15 -47.23
C SER A 31 -24.90 -45.66 -47.60
N GLU A 32 -25.51 -44.78 -46.81
CA GLU A 32 -25.60 -43.34 -47.10
C GLU A 32 -24.45 -42.51 -46.49
N ILE A 33 -23.55 -43.15 -45.73
CA ILE A 33 -22.43 -42.46 -45.08
C ILE A 33 -21.28 -42.36 -46.08
N VAL A 34 -21.24 -41.28 -46.87
CA VAL A 34 -20.06 -40.92 -47.66
C VAL A 34 -18.94 -40.52 -46.69
N ARG A 35 -18.00 -41.45 -46.45
CA ARG A 35 -16.79 -41.17 -45.66
C ARG A 35 -15.81 -40.35 -46.50
N GLN A 36 -15.99 -39.04 -46.52
CA GLN A 36 -14.91 -38.15 -46.99
C GLN A 36 -13.74 -38.24 -46.00
N ARG A 37 -12.67 -38.92 -46.41
CA ARG A 37 -11.38 -38.89 -45.70
C ARG A 37 -10.84 -37.46 -45.80
N ARG A 38 -11.04 -36.66 -44.75
CA ARG A 38 -10.35 -35.37 -44.64
C ARG A 38 -8.84 -35.64 -44.64
N PRO A 39 -8.04 -34.94 -45.46
CA PRO A 39 -6.59 -35.04 -45.37
C PRO A 39 -6.18 -34.67 -43.94
N LYS A 40 -5.22 -35.43 -43.39
CA LYS A 40 -4.64 -35.17 -42.07
C LYS A 40 -3.95 -33.81 -42.16
N THR A 41 -4.65 -32.74 -41.81
CA THR A 41 -3.99 -31.48 -41.49
C THR A 41 -3.16 -31.81 -40.26
N GLU A 42 -1.84 -31.87 -40.43
CA GLU A 42 -0.93 -31.87 -39.29
C GLU A 42 -1.34 -30.67 -38.44
N ILE A 43 -1.85 -30.95 -37.24
CA ILE A 43 -2.13 -29.92 -36.26
C ILE A 43 -0.75 -29.46 -35.81
N SER A 44 -0.12 -28.59 -36.60
CA SER A 44 0.94 -27.75 -36.09
C SER A 44 0.25 -26.88 -35.06
N GLN A 45 0.34 -27.30 -33.80
CA GLN A 45 0.17 -26.36 -32.71
C GLN A 45 1.28 -25.34 -32.93
N ALA A 46 0.96 -24.24 -33.61
CA ALA A 46 1.79 -23.06 -33.58
C ALA A 46 2.03 -22.81 -32.10
N LYS A 47 3.30 -22.87 -31.66
CA LYS A 47 3.63 -22.48 -30.29
C LYS A 47 2.92 -21.14 -30.06
N PRO A 48 2.12 -20.99 -28.99
CA PRO A 48 1.47 -19.73 -28.69
C PRO A 48 2.52 -18.63 -28.84
N PRO A 49 2.22 -17.52 -29.54
CA PRO A 49 3.19 -16.44 -29.72
C PRO A 49 3.74 -16.12 -28.34
N ASN A 50 5.06 -16.21 -28.15
CA ASN A 50 5.67 -15.83 -26.88
C ASN A 50 5.30 -14.37 -26.62
N PHE A 51 4.33 -14.14 -25.75
CA PHE A 51 4.10 -12.84 -25.17
C PHE A 51 5.25 -12.62 -24.17
N GLU A 52 6.41 -12.19 -24.69
CA GLU A 52 7.38 -11.42 -23.89
C GLU A 52 6.76 -10.11 -23.36
N VAL A 53 5.53 -9.82 -23.78
CA VAL A 53 4.68 -8.72 -23.34
C VAL A 53 3.95 -9.12 -22.05
N GLY A 54 4.69 -9.19 -20.95
CA GLY A 54 4.10 -9.45 -19.63
C GLY A 54 4.49 -8.44 -18.56
N TRP A 55 5.77 -8.10 -18.43
CA TRP A 55 6.23 -7.39 -17.23
C TRP A 55 7.40 -6.42 -17.44
N LYS A 56 7.65 -5.96 -18.67
CA LYS A 56 8.57 -4.82 -18.85
C LYS A 56 7.81 -3.56 -18.43
N ARG A 57 8.18 -2.98 -17.29
CA ARG A 57 7.63 -1.71 -16.79
C ARG A 57 7.79 -0.66 -17.90
N THR A 58 6.67 -0.15 -18.41
CA THR A 58 6.62 0.89 -19.45
C THR A 58 6.89 2.30 -18.91
N LYS A 59 6.93 2.47 -17.60
CA LYS A 59 7.30 3.71 -16.94
C LYS A 59 8.64 3.51 -16.24
N GLU A 60 9.58 4.39 -16.53
CA GLU A 60 10.84 4.49 -15.80
C GLU A 60 10.53 4.79 -14.33
N ILE A 61 11.09 3.98 -13.44
CA ILE A 61 11.04 4.25 -12.01
C ILE A 61 12.30 5.02 -11.70
N ASN A 62 12.12 6.24 -11.22
CA ASN A 62 13.25 6.97 -10.67
C ASN A 62 13.65 6.27 -9.36
N LEU A 63 14.84 5.67 -9.34
CA LEU A 63 15.42 5.00 -8.18
C LEU A 63 16.28 5.95 -7.34
N GLU A 64 16.42 7.20 -7.78
CA GLU A 64 17.18 8.22 -7.06
C GLU A 64 16.40 8.62 -5.80
N LEU A 65 17.09 8.53 -4.67
CA LEU A 65 16.57 9.01 -3.40
C LEU A 65 16.69 10.54 -3.37
N PRO A 66 15.68 11.26 -2.84
CA PRO A 66 15.77 12.70 -2.66
C PRO A 66 16.93 13.06 -1.72
N ILE A 67 17.47 14.28 -1.83
CA ILE A 67 18.69 14.70 -1.12
C ILE A 67 18.53 14.55 0.40
N GLY A 68 17.41 15.02 0.95
CA GLY A 68 17.11 14.90 2.39
C GLY A 68 16.57 13.54 2.85
N TYR A 69 16.63 12.49 2.03
CA TYR A 69 16.06 11.17 2.36
C TYR A 69 16.59 10.60 3.68
N VAL A 70 17.89 10.72 3.95
CA VAL A 70 18.52 10.17 5.16
C VAL A 70 17.94 10.85 6.42
N ILE A 71 17.77 12.17 6.37
CA ILE A 71 17.17 12.94 7.47
C ILE A 71 15.70 12.53 7.66
N ALA A 72 14.95 12.42 6.56
CA ALA A 72 13.56 12.00 6.59
C ALA A 72 13.40 10.60 7.20
N ASP A 73 14.26 9.64 6.85
CA ASP A 73 14.22 8.27 7.38
C ASP A 73 14.42 8.23 8.92
N PHE A 74 15.33 9.03 9.46
CA PHE A 74 15.49 9.16 10.92
C PHE A 74 14.23 9.72 11.59
N LEU A 75 13.63 10.74 11.00
CA LEU A 75 12.44 11.39 11.53
C LEU A 75 11.19 10.52 11.40
N GLU A 76 11.03 9.79 10.31
CA GLU A 76 9.94 8.83 10.11
C GLU A 76 9.99 7.73 11.16
N LYS A 77 11.18 7.18 11.44
CA LYS A 77 11.35 6.20 12.52
C LYS A 77 10.95 6.78 13.89
N LEU A 78 11.29 8.04 14.16
CA LEU A 78 10.87 8.70 15.41
C LEU A 78 9.35 8.91 15.46
N GLU A 79 8.71 9.32 14.36
CA GLU A 79 7.26 9.48 14.26
C GLU A 79 6.53 8.16 14.56
N GLU A 80 7.02 7.06 13.99
CA GLU A 80 6.49 5.73 14.25
C GLU A 80 6.63 5.31 15.72
N LEU A 81 7.76 5.65 16.35
CA LEU A 81 7.98 5.36 17.77
C LEU A 81 6.98 6.11 18.65
N MET A 82 6.69 7.38 18.34
CA MET A 82 5.62 8.13 19.01
C MET A 82 4.24 7.50 18.77
N GLY A 83 4.09 6.74 17.68
CA GLY A 83 2.90 5.97 17.29
C GLY A 83 2.60 4.75 18.15
N LYS A 84 3.61 4.25 18.85
CA LYS A 84 3.60 2.96 19.55
C LYS A 84 3.79 3.19 21.04
N GLU A 85 3.45 2.20 21.87
CA GLU A 85 3.81 2.21 23.29
C GLU A 85 5.32 1.95 23.41
N PHE A 86 6.11 3.02 23.32
CA PHE A 86 7.57 2.95 23.37
C PHE A 86 8.10 3.26 24.77
N GLY A 87 8.36 2.19 25.53
CA GLY A 87 9.05 2.27 26.82
C GLY A 87 8.46 3.34 27.75
N SER A 88 9.33 4.20 28.30
CA SER A 88 8.92 5.37 29.08
C SER A 88 8.94 6.65 28.25
N THR A 89 8.17 7.66 28.67
CA THR A 89 8.20 9.00 28.08
C THR A 89 9.58 9.65 28.14
N GLU A 90 10.38 9.31 29.16
CA GLU A 90 11.78 9.73 29.27
C GLU A 90 12.66 9.11 28.19
N LEU A 91 12.48 7.81 27.92
CA LEU A 91 13.22 7.10 26.87
C LEU A 91 12.85 7.64 25.48
N LEU A 92 11.57 7.89 25.24
CA LEU A 92 11.08 8.51 24.01
C LEU A 92 11.68 9.90 23.80
N ALA A 93 11.71 10.74 24.84
CA ALA A 93 12.32 12.06 24.77
C ALA A 93 13.83 11.99 24.48
N LYS A 94 14.54 11.04 25.10
CA LYS A 94 15.97 10.84 24.82
C LYS A 94 16.21 10.34 23.39
N ALA A 95 15.37 9.45 22.89
CA ALA A 95 15.43 9.00 21.49
C ALA A 95 15.23 10.18 20.53
N GLY A 96 14.28 11.08 20.80
CA GLY A 96 14.07 12.26 19.98
C GLY A 96 15.22 13.27 20.02
N GLU A 97 15.91 13.42 21.15
CA GLU A 97 17.13 14.24 21.25
C GLU A 97 18.23 13.68 20.34
N ILE A 98 18.47 12.36 20.38
CA ILE A 98 19.48 11.68 19.55
C ILE A 98 19.13 11.81 18.06
N VAL A 99 17.85 11.62 17.70
CA VAL A 99 17.39 11.77 16.31
C VAL A 99 17.53 13.21 15.84
N ALA A 100 17.20 14.20 16.67
CA ALA A 100 17.34 15.61 16.31
C ALA A 100 18.82 16.02 16.13
N GLU A 101 19.71 15.53 16.98
CA GLU A 101 21.16 15.71 16.82
C GLU A 101 21.65 15.08 15.53
N ARG A 102 21.29 13.82 15.26
CA ARG A 102 21.68 13.15 14.01
C ARG A 102 21.15 13.85 12.77
N ALA A 103 19.90 14.30 12.79
CA ALA A 103 19.31 15.06 11.69
C ALA A 103 20.04 16.40 11.43
N ARG A 104 20.58 17.04 12.48
CA ARG A 104 21.40 18.25 12.34
C ARG A 104 22.73 17.94 11.66
N GLU A 105 23.44 16.91 12.12
CA GLU A 105 24.72 16.48 11.53
C GLU A 105 24.58 16.21 10.02
N GLU A 106 23.56 15.43 9.63
CA GLU A 106 23.32 15.11 8.23
C GLU A 106 22.97 16.35 7.38
N ALA A 107 22.24 17.30 7.95
CA ALA A 107 21.91 18.55 7.24
C ALA A 107 23.15 19.46 7.06
N GLU A 108 24.04 19.51 8.06
CA GLU A 108 25.32 20.22 7.95
C GLU A 108 26.21 19.61 6.88
N ILE A 109 26.30 18.27 6.82
CA ILE A 109 27.04 17.57 5.76
C ILE A 109 26.50 17.95 4.38
N LEU A 110 25.17 17.95 4.20
CA LEU A 110 24.56 18.33 2.92
C LEU A 110 24.79 19.80 2.55
N MET A 111 24.84 20.69 3.54
CA MET A 111 25.16 22.11 3.35
C MET A 111 26.62 22.31 2.96
N ASP A 112 27.56 21.64 3.64
CA ASP A 112 29.00 21.71 3.39
C ASP A 112 29.35 21.15 2.00
N GLU A 113 28.62 20.13 1.54
CA GLU A 113 28.70 19.59 0.18
C GLU A 113 28.06 20.50 -0.88
N GLY A 114 27.41 21.61 -0.47
CA GLY A 114 26.74 22.55 -1.35
C GLY A 114 25.46 22.00 -1.99
N LYS A 115 24.89 20.92 -1.44
CA LYS A 115 23.67 20.28 -1.96
C LYS A 115 22.40 20.97 -1.48
N VAL A 116 22.45 21.68 -0.36
CA VAL A 116 21.29 22.32 0.28
C VAL A 116 21.65 23.76 0.67
N GLU A 117 20.72 24.69 0.44
CA GLU A 117 20.89 26.09 0.83
C GLU A 117 20.80 26.27 2.36
N GLU A 118 21.61 27.18 2.92
CA GLU A 118 21.65 27.51 4.36
C GLU A 118 20.26 27.84 4.94
N ARG A 119 19.41 28.49 4.14
CA ARG A 119 18.02 28.84 4.55
C ARG A 119 17.18 27.59 4.82
N MET A 120 17.33 26.54 4.00
CA MET A 120 16.59 25.29 4.14
C MET A 120 17.04 24.53 5.40
N VAL A 121 18.34 24.51 5.67
CA VAL A 121 18.92 23.93 6.89
C VAL A 121 18.44 24.69 8.13
N THR A 122 18.42 26.02 8.07
CA THR A 122 17.91 26.86 9.17
C THR A 122 16.44 26.57 9.46
N GLU A 123 15.62 26.39 8.42
CA GLU A 123 14.21 26.01 8.60
C GLU A 123 14.06 24.62 9.22
N LEU A 124 14.86 23.63 8.79
CA LEU A 124 14.87 22.32 9.42
C LEU A 124 15.22 22.44 10.91
N PHE A 125 16.26 23.19 11.26
CA PHE A 125 16.73 23.35 12.63
C PHE A 125 15.68 24.01 13.52
N ARG A 126 14.95 25.00 12.98
CA ARG A 126 13.82 25.63 13.66
C ARG A 126 12.74 24.60 13.99
N VAL A 127 12.36 23.74 13.04
CA VAL A 127 11.33 22.72 13.27
C VAL A 127 11.80 21.64 14.24
N LEU A 128 13.06 21.18 14.10
CA LEU A 128 13.67 20.23 15.04
C LEU A 128 13.69 20.79 16.47
N LYS A 129 13.99 22.09 16.64
CA LYS A 129 13.99 22.70 17.97
C LYS A 129 12.61 22.71 18.61
N LEU A 130 11.60 23.04 17.81
CA LEU A 130 10.22 22.97 18.27
C LEU A 130 9.84 21.52 18.60
N MET A 131 10.30 20.52 17.84
CA MET A 131 10.03 19.10 18.11
C MET A 131 10.63 18.67 19.46
N GLU A 132 11.87 19.05 19.76
CA GLU A 132 12.51 18.80 21.06
C GLU A 132 11.68 19.39 22.22
N MET A 133 11.13 20.59 22.04
CA MET A 133 10.27 21.22 23.04
C MET A 133 8.98 20.43 23.27
N ASP A 134 8.34 19.93 22.22
CA ASP A 134 7.14 19.09 22.37
C ASP A 134 7.46 17.79 23.09
N LEU A 135 8.60 17.16 22.80
CA LEU A 135 9.03 15.94 23.50
C LEU A 135 9.39 16.20 24.97
N ALA A 136 9.91 17.38 25.31
CA ALA A 136 10.08 17.79 26.70
C ALA A 136 8.71 17.89 27.42
N MET A 137 7.68 18.37 26.74
CA MET A 137 6.31 18.40 27.28
C MET A 137 5.70 16.99 27.41
N VAL A 138 5.98 16.09 26.46
CA VAL A 138 5.61 14.66 26.56
C VAL A 138 6.26 14.03 27.79
N LYS A 139 7.56 14.26 28.00
CA LYS A 139 8.30 13.79 29.18
C LYS A 139 7.70 14.29 30.49
N ALA A 140 7.27 15.55 30.54
CA ALA A 140 6.68 16.16 31.73
C ALA A 140 5.20 15.79 31.98
N SER A 141 4.56 15.07 31.06
CA SER A 141 3.14 14.74 31.15
C SER A 141 2.89 13.62 32.17
N VAL A 142 1.98 13.87 33.12
CA VAL A 142 1.63 12.91 34.19
C VAL A 142 0.29 12.22 33.93
N LYS A 143 -0.66 12.93 33.33
CA LYS A 143 -2.00 12.40 33.01
C LYS A 143 -2.02 11.84 31.60
N GLU A 144 -2.70 10.72 31.40
CA GLU A 144 -2.80 10.05 30.10
C GLU A 144 -3.46 10.93 29.03
N GLU A 145 -4.53 11.65 29.35
CA GLU A 145 -5.21 12.56 28.41
C GLU A 145 -4.26 13.65 27.89
N THR A 146 -3.48 14.26 28.79
CA THR A 146 -2.49 15.27 28.43
C THR A 146 -1.35 14.67 27.62
N LEU A 147 -0.92 13.46 27.97
CA LEU A 147 0.14 12.76 27.24
C LEU A 147 -0.26 12.51 25.77
N ASP A 148 -1.48 12.05 25.52
CA ASP A 148 -1.98 11.78 24.17
C ASP A 148 -2.07 13.06 23.32
N GLU A 149 -2.55 14.17 23.89
CA GLU A 149 -2.55 15.48 23.23
C GLU A 149 -1.13 15.94 22.86
N ARG A 150 -0.17 15.80 23.78
CA ARG A 150 1.24 16.18 23.53
C ARG A 150 1.90 15.29 22.49
N LEU A 151 1.62 13.98 22.49
CA LEU A 151 2.12 13.06 21.47
C LEU A 151 1.57 13.39 20.08
N LYS A 152 0.28 13.74 19.97
CA LYS A 152 -0.31 14.20 18.70
C LYS A 152 0.37 15.46 18.18
N GLN A 153 0.64 16.41 19.07
CA GLN A 153 1.35 17.64 18.71
C GLN A 153 2.79 17.35 18.25
N ALA A 154 3.53 16.53 19.00
CA ALA A 154 4.90 16.12 18.66
C ALA A 154 4.97 15.40 17.31
N LYS A 155 4.04 14.48 17.03
CA LYS A 155 3.93 13.80 15.73
C LYS A 155 3.68 14.76 14.59
N ALA A 156 2.74 15.70 14.75
CA ALA A 156 2.44 16.68 13.71
C ALA A 156 3.69 17.52 13.38
N ARG A 157 4.48 17.86 14.39
CA ARG A 157 5.73 18.59 14.23
C ARG A 157 6.84 17.75 13.59
N CYS A 158 6.94 16.47 13.94
CA CYS A 158 7.84 15.52 13.30
C CYS A 158 7.52 15.36 11.80
N ARG A 159 6.23 15.25 11.45
CA ARG A 159 5.77 15.25 10.05
C ARG A 159 6.13 16.53 9.31
N GLN A 160 6.05 17.68 9.97
CA GLN A 160 6.52 18.94 9.38
C GLN A 160 8.02 18.89 9.09
N ALA A 161 8.84 18.35 10.00
CA ALA A 161 10.28 18.21 9.79
C ALA A 161 10.59 17.27 8.61
N ILE A 162 9.85 16.16 8.47
CA ILE A 162 9.95 15.23 7.33
C ILE A 162 9.67 15.95 6.01
N LEU A 163 8.62 16.76 5.95
CA LEU A 163 8.29 17.53 4.76
C LEU A 163 9.37 18.56 4.41
N VAL A 164 9.96 19.21 5.41
CA VAL A 164 11.10 20.11 5.19
C VAL A 164 12.30 19.35 4.64
N ALA A 165 12.64 18.19 5.22
CA ALA A 165 13.74 17.35 4.73
C ALA A 165 13.52 16.89 3.28
N TYR A 166 12.30 16.50 2.90
CA TYR A 166 11.99 16.16 1.50
C TYR A 166 11.96 17.35 0.55
N SER A 167 11.98 18.58 1.07
CA SER A 167 12.08 19.80 0.26
C SER A 167 13.51 20.28 0.02
N PHE A 168 14.51 19.58 0.56
CA PHE A 168 15.93 19.76 0.24
C PHE A 168 16.17 19.37 -1.22
#